data_AF-A0A7K6ZSU3-F1
#
_entry.id   AF-A0A7K6ZSU3-F1
#
_cell.length_a   1.000
_cell.length_b   1.000
_cell.length_c   1.000
_cell.angle_alpha   90.00
_cell.angle_beta   90.00
_cell.angle_gamma   90.00
#
_symmetry.space_group_name_H-M   'P 1'
#
loop_
_entity.id
_entity.type
_entity.pdbx_description
1 polymer ?
#
loop_
_entity_poly.entity_id
_entity_poly.type
_entity_poly.pdbx_seq_one_letter_code
_entity_poly.pdbx_strand_id
1 'polypeptide(L)'
;MFLSDCRRDFYDVIVSQRVLLLVASDVDALCACKILQALFQCDHVQYTLVPVSGWQELETAFLEHKDQFKYFVLINCGANVDLLEILQPEEDVLFFVCDSHRPINVVNVYNETQIKLLVKQDDDLDVPAYDDIFRDEEDEEEDSGNESDGSEPSEKRRRFEEDVIERTMRRRQKREWEARRREILFDYEQYEYHGTSSAMVMFDLAWIMSKDLNDMLWWAIVGLTDQWVQDKITQMKYVTDIGILQRHVSRHNHRNEDEENSLSIDCMRIAFEYDLRLALYQHWSLYESLCNTSYTSACLKLWSVQGQKRLQEFLADMGLPLKQVKQKFNSMDISLKENLREMIEESANKFGMKDLRVQTFSIHFGFKNKFLASDIVYATTSLMENIEKEGPETDNFIKALDSLSRSNLDKLHQGLDLAKKQLRAIQQTVASCICTNLVISQGPFLYCSLMEGTPDVKLFSKPVSLCLLSKYLLKSFVCSTKNKRCKLLPLVMAAPMDVEQGTVIMVGIPPETESSDKK
;
A
#
# COMPACT_ATOMS: atom_id res chain seq x y z
N MET A 1 -20.96 3.46 -5.95
CA MET A 1 -21.35 4.59 -5.08
C MET A 1 -20.62 4.54 -3.74
N PHE A 2 -20.30 5.70 -3.16
CA PHE A 2 -19.73 5.79 -1.81
C PHE A 2 -20.77 5.47 -0.73
N LEU A 3 -20.35 4.74 0.29
CA LEU A 3 -21.20 4.49 1.45
C LEU A 3 -21.19 5.68 2.41
N SER A 4 -22.38 6.03 2.90
CA SER A 4 -22.55 7.12 3.87
C SER A 4 -22.48 6.61 5.31
N ASP A 5 -23.05 5.44 5.57
CA ASP A 5 -23.04 4.79 6.88
C ASP A 5 -22.53 3.35 6.74
N CYS A 6 -21.24 3.14 7.06
CA CYS A 6 -20.61 1.81 6.95
C CYS A 6 -21.26 0.74 7.85
N ARG A 7 -21.99 1.13 8.90
CA ARG A 7 -22.71 0.16 9.73
C ARG A 7 -23.98 -0.27 9.03
N ARG A 8 -24.85 0.68 8.68
CA ARG A 8 -26.17 0.38 8.11
C ARG A 8 -26.11 -0.12 6.68
N ASP A 9 -25.26 0.50 5.86
CA ASP A 9 -25.24 0.27 4.41
C ASP A 9 -24.28 -0.86 4.02
N PHE A 10 -23.41 -1.31 4.93
CA PHE A 10 -22.49 -2.43 4.74
C PHE A 10 -22.66 -3.53 5.77
N TYR A 11 -22.29 -3.30 7.03
CA TYR A 11 -22.18 -4.39 8.00
C TYR A 11 -23.51 -5.07 8.30
N ASP A 12 -24.56 -4.28 8.56
CA ASP A 12 -25.91 -4.78 8.85
C ASP A 12 -26.52 -5.52 7.63
N VAL A 13 -26.06 -5.22 6.42
CA VAL A 13 -26.47 -5.93 5.18
C VAL A 13 -25.85 -7.32 5.11
N ILE A 14 -24.56 -7.44 5.45
CA ILE A 14 -23.81 -8.70 5.25
C ILE A 14 -23.84 -9.64 6.47
N VAL A 15 -24.18 -9.13 7.66
CA VAL A 15 -24.08 -9.91 8.92
C VAL A 15 -24.90 -11.20 8.90
N SER A 16 -26.05 -11.20 8.21
CA SER A 16 -26.94 -12.37 8.11
C SER A 16 -26.76 -13.16 6.81
N GLN A 17 -25.71 -12.88 6.03
CA GLN A 17 -25.50 -13.43 4.70
C GLN A 17 -24.26 -14.33 4.65
N ARG A 18 -24.13 -15.09 3.56
CA ARG A 18 -22.89 -15.80 3.23
C ARG A 18 -21.99 -14.89 2.40
N VAL A 19 -20.80 -14.58 2.92
CA VAL A 19 -19.91 -13.56 2.35
C VAL A 19 -18.65 -14.19 1.76
N LEU A 20 -18.26 -13.79 0.54
CA LEU A 20 -16.94 -14.11 -0.01
C LEU A 20 -16.00 -12.93 0.22
N LEU A 21 -14.88 -13.17 0.89
CA LEU A 21 -13.88 -12.15 1.22
C LEU A 21 -12.65 -12.35 0.34
N LEU A 22 -12.48 -11.47 -0.65
CA LEU A 22 -11.34 -11.41 -1.55
C LEU A 22 -10.32 -10.41 -1.00
N VAL A 23 -9.09 -10.85 -0.70
CA VAL A 23 -8.09 -10.01 -0.01
C VAL A 23 -6.80 -9.96 -0.78
N ALA A 24 -6.36 -8.75 -1.14
CA ALA A 24 -5.08 -8.51 -1.79
C ALA A 24 -3.88 -8.93 -0.91
N SER A 25 -2.77 -9.26 -1.55
CA SER A 25 -1.54 -9.70 -0.87
C SER A 25 -0.64 -8.53 -0.45
N ASP A 26 -1.13 -7.69 0.47
CA ASP A 26 -0.37 -6.62 1.12
C ASP A 26 -0.66 -6.53 2.63
N VAL A 27 0.23 -5.89 3.41
CA VAL A 27 0.10 -5.89 4.88
C VAL A 27 -1.09 -5.06 5.36
N ASP A 28 -1.44 -3.96 4.67
CA ASP A 28 -2.65 -3.19 4.97
C ASP A 28 -3.92 -4.03 4.76
N ALA A 29 -3.97 -4.80 3.68
CA ALA A 29 -5.06 -5.74 3.40
C ALA A 29 -5.17 -6.85 4.45
N LEU A 30 -4.04 -7.44 4.86
CA LEU A 30 -3.99 -8.43 5.94
C LEU A 30 -4.53 -7.84 7.25
N CYS A 31 -4.13 -6.62 7.60
CA CYS A 31 -4.59 -5.94 8.79
C CYS A 31 -6.11 -5.64 8.74
N ALA A 32 -6.60 -5.12 7.62
CA ALA A 32 -8.02 -4.90 7.39
C ALA A 32 -8.83 -6.20 7.49
N CYS A 33 -8.32 -7.27 6.88
CA CYS A 33 -8.89 -8.61 6.95
C CYS A 33 -8.97 -9.11 8.39
N LYS A 34 -7.89 -8.99 9.19
CA LYS A 34 -7.91 -9.41 10.62
C LYS A 34 -8.98 -8.70 11.43
N ILE A 35 -9.15 -7.39 11.21
CA ILE A 35 -10.18 -6.59 11.89
C ILE A 35 -11.56 -7.13 11.50
N LEU A 36 -11.83 -7.28 10.21
CA LEU A 36 -13.13 -7.75 9.72
C LEU A 36 -13.43 -9.19 10.16
N GLN A 37 -12.44 -10.10 10.13
CA GLN A 37 -12.58 -11.46 10.62
C GLN A 37 -12.95 -11.51 12.11
N ALA A 38 -12.35 -10.64 12.92
CA ALA A 38 -12.68 -10.55 14.34
C ALA A 38 -14.12 -10.06 14.55
N LEU A 39 -14.60 -9.09 13.76
CA LEU A 39 -16.00 -8.68 13.77
C LEU A 39 -16.93 -9.82 13.35
N PHE A 40 -16.63 -10.50 12.24
CA PHE A 40 -17.40 -11.67 11.78
C PHE A 40 -17.44 -12.79 12.80
N GLN A 41 -16.35 -13.03 13.52
CA GLN A 41 -16.31 -14.02 14.59
C GLN A 41 -17.22 -13.62 15.76
N CYS A 42 -17.25 -12.34 16.14
CA CYS A 42 -18.14 -11.84 17.19
C CYS A 42 -19.62 -12.01 16.84
N ASP A 43 -20.00 -11.82 15.57
CA ASP A 43 -21.39 -11.87 15.12
C ASP A 43 -21.76 -13.17 14.39
N HIS A 44 -20.87 -14.17 14.40
CA HIS A 44 -21.05 -15.47 13.77
C HIS A 44 -21.40 -15.42 12.27
N VAL A 45 -20.84 -14.44 11.55
CA VAL A 45 -21.04 -14.28 10.11
C VAL A 45 -20.37 -15.44 9.37
N GLN A 46 -21.09 -16.06 8.43
CA GLN A 46 -20.55 -17.13 7.61
C GLN A 46 -19.79 -16.53 6.42
N TYR A 47 -18.47 -16.71 6.39
CA TYR A 47 -17.64 -16.19 5.30
C TYR A 47 -16.61 -17.21 4.81
N THR A 48 -16.14 -17.01 3.57
CA THR A 48 -15.00 -17.71 2.99
C THR A 48 -13.92 -16.68 2.64
N LEU A 49 -12.71 -16.87 3.15
CA LEU A 49 -11.55 -16.04 2.84
C LEU A 49 -10.79 -16.61 1.64
N VAL A 50 -10.58 -15.80 0.61
CA VAL A 50 -9.80 -16.13 -0.57
C VAL A 50 -8.72 -15.06 -0.78
N PRO A 51 -7.44 -15.39 -0.55
CA PRO A 51 -6.32 -14.52 -0.91
C PRO A 51 -6.22 -14.36 -2.43
N VAL A 52 -5.92 -13.16 -2.90
CA VAL A 52 -5.67 -12.88 -4.31
C VAL A 52 -4.34 -12.11 -4.46
N SER A 53 -3.46 -12.60 -5.32
CA SER A 53 -2.16 -11.97 -5.61
C SER A 53 -2.22 -10.98 -6.78
N GLY A 54 -3.24 -11.10 -7.64
CA GLY A 54 -3.47 -10.23 -8.79
C GLY A 54 -4.82 -10.48 -9.47
N TRP A 55 -5.07 -9.74 -10.55
CA TRP A 55 -6.36 -9.75 -11.28
C TRP A 55 -6.76 -11.12 -11.81
N GLN A 56 -5.81 -11.89 -12.36
CA GLN A 56 -6.10 -13.23 -12.88
C GLN A 56 -6.65 -14.17 -11.80
N GLU A 57 -6.08 -14.12 -10.59
CA GLU A 57 -6.57 -14.93 -9.47
C GLU A 57 -7.93 -14.42 -8.97
N LEU A 58 -8.15 -13.11 -8.98
CA LEU A 58 -9.42 -12.49 -8.61
C LEU A 58 -10.55 -12.93 -9.54
N GLU A 59 -10.36 -12.83 -10.85
CA GLU A 59 -11.32 -13.31 -11.85
C GLU A 59 -11.59 -14.80 -11.71
N THR A 60 -10.54 -15.60 -11.55
CA THR A 60 -10.66 -17.06 -11.37
C THR A 60 -11.46 -17.38 -10.11
N ALA A 61 -11.12 -16.75 -8.99
CA ALA A 61 -11.81 -16.92 -7.72
C ALA A 61 -13.28 -16.50 -7.79
N PHE A 62 -13.58 -15.41 -8.51
CA PHE A 62 -14.96 -14.98 -8.73
C PHE A 62 -15.74 -16.02 -9.54
N LEU A 63 -15.20 -16.49 -10.66
CA LEU A 63 -15.86 -17.50 -11.51
C LEU A 63 -16.14 -18.81 -10.75
N GLU A 64 -15.25 -19.22 -9.86
CA GLU A 64 -15.42 -20.43 -9.03
C GLU A 64 -16.53 -20.29 -7.98
N HIS A 65 -16.82 -19.07 -7.51
CA HIS A 65 -17.69 -18.83 -6.36
C HIS A 65 -18.97 -18.04 -6.68
N LYS A 66 -19.11 -17.45 -7.87
CA LYS A 66 -20.25 -16.58 -8.24
C LYS A 66 -21.63 -17.21 -8.07
N ASP A 67 -21.74 -18.53 -8.26
CA ASP A 67 -23.02 -19.24 -8.15
C ASP A 67 -23.43 -19.50 -6.68
N GLN A 68 -22.49 -19.34 -5.74
CA GLN A 68 -22.64 -19.72 -4.33
C GLN A 68 -22.75 -18.51 -3.40
N PHE A 69 -22.35 -17.33 -3.88
CA PHE A 69 -22.28 -16.10 -3.10
C PHE A 69 -22.93 -14.95 -3.88
N LYS A 70 -23.70 -14.12 -3.17
CA LYS A 70 -24.26 -12.88 -3.69
C LYS A 70 -23.59 -11.63 -3.09
N TYR A 71 -22.81 -11.80 -2.03
CA TYR A 71 -22.16 -10.73 -1.29
C TYR A 71 -20.64 -10.93 -1.31
N PHE A 72 -19.96 -10.02 -2.00
CA PHE A 72 -18.50 -10.02 -2.15
C PHE A 72 -17.93 -8.83 -1.40
N VAL A 73 -16.87 -9.06 -0.63
CA VAL A 73 -16.10 -8.01 0.02
C VAL A 73 -14.69 -8.07 -0.53
N LEU A 74 -14.23 -6.99 -1.15
CA LEU A 74 -12.91 -6.84 -1.72
C LEU A 74 -12.08 -5.93 -0.82
N ILE A 75 -10.90 -6.38 -0.40
CA ILE A 75 -9.96 -5.61 0.42
C ILE A 75 -8.68 -5.35 -0.37
N ASN A 76 -8.37 -4.06 -0.54
CA ASN A 76 -7.21 -3.54 -1.30
C ASN A 76 -7.13 -4.02 -2.76
N CYS A 77 -8.28 -4.29 -3.37
CA CYS A 77 -8.40 -4.56 -4.79
C CYS A 77 -9.77 -4.12 -5.32
N GLY A 78 -9.85 -3.83 -6.63
CA GLY A 78 -11.09 -3.62 -7.36
C GLY A 78 -11.54 -2.17 -7.51
N ALA A 79 -11.02 -1.19 -6.76
CA ALA A 79 -11.52 0.19 -6.86
C ALA A 79 -11.08 0.91 -8.14
N ASN A 80 -9.87 0.64 -8.64
CA ASN A 80 -9.22 1.37 -9.74
C ASN A 80 -9.52 0.81 -11.15
N VAL A 81 -10.42 -0.16 -11.28
CA VAL A 81 -10.82 -0.76 -12.57
C VAL A 81 -12.33 -0.81 -12.67
N ASP A 82 -12.89 -0.94 -13.88
CA ASP A 82 -14.31 -1.22 -14.03
C ASP A 82 -14.60 -2.67 -13.61
N LEU A 83 -15.12 -2.82 -12.39
CA LEU A 83 -15.32 -4.13 -11.78
C LEU A 83 -16.46 -4.89 -12.45
N LEU A 84 -17.46 -4.18 -12.97
CA LEU A 84 -18.63 -4.79 -13.62
C LEU A 84 -18.28 -5.27 -15.03
N GLU A 85 -17.48 -4.51 -15.77
CA GLU A 85 -16.98 -4.93 -17.09
C GLU A 85 -16.11 -6.19 -16.99
N ILE A 86 -15.20 -6.24 -16.01
CA ILE A 86 -14.27 -7.35 -15.83
C ILE A 86 -14.97 -8.62 -15.34
N LEU A 87 -15.81 -8.53 -14.32
CA LEU A 87 -16.39 -9.70 -13.67
C LEU A 87 -17.69 -10.18 -14.30
N GLN A 88 -18.41 -9.31 -15.03
CA GLN A 88 -19.72 -9.59 -15.62
C GLN A 88 -20.68 -10.31 -14.66
N PRO A 89 -20.96 -9.72 -13.47
CA PRO A 89 -21.79 -10.35 -12.45
C PRO A 89 -23.27 -10.35 -12.81
N GLU A 90 -24.06 -11.21 -12.13
CA GLU A 90 -25.52 -11.11 -12.15
C GLU A 90 -26.00 -9.84 -11.42
N GLU A 91 -27.15 -9.27 -11.81
CA GLU A 91 -27.65 -7.98 -11.30
C GLU A 91 -27.89 -7.94 -9.78
N ASP A 92 -28.14 -9.08 -9.14
CA ASP A 92 -28.40 -9.21 -7.71
C ASP A 92 -27.12 -9.39 -6.87
N VAL A 93 -25.94 -9.44 -7.51
CA VAL A 93 -24.65 -9.54 -6.83
C VAL A 93 -24.20 -8.16 -6.35
N LEU A 94 -23.79 -8.09 -5.09
CA LEU A 94 -23.29 -6.89 -4.42
C LEU A 94 -21.80 -7.00 -4.11
N PHE A 95 -21.06 -5.94 -4.45
CA PHE A 95 -19.63 -5.79 -4.18
C PHE A 95 -19.39 -4.66 -3.19
N PHE A 96 -18.78 -4.98 -2.05
CA PHE A 96 -18.27 -4.01 -1.09
C PHE A 96 -16.77 -3.87 -1.25
N VAL A 97 -16.31 -2.71 -1.70
CA VAL A 97 -14.91 -2.48 -2.05
C VAL A 97 -14.26 -1.57 -1.02
N CYS A 98 -13.41 -2.13 -0.17
CA CYS A 98 -12.54 -1.39 0.76
C CYS A 98 -11.12 -1.40 0.21
N ASP A 99 -10.81 -0.41 -0.62
CA ASP A 99 -9.55 -0.36 -1.34
C ASP A 99 -8.91 1.03 -1.24
N SER A 100 -7.60 1.05 -1.01
CA SER A 100 -6.80 2.26 -0.94
C SER A 100 -6.28 2.73 -2.30
N HIS A 101 -6.35 1.93 -3.37
CA HIS A 101 -5.88 2.33 -4.70
C HIS A 101 -6.70 3.50 -5.27
N ARG A 102 -6.00 4.44 -5.92
CA ARG A 102 -6.57 5.62 -6.55
C ARG A 102 -5.89 5.87 -7.91
N PRO A 103 -6.58 6.48 -8.89
CA PRO A 103 -7.96 6.96 -8.82
C PRO A 103 -8.99 5.82 -8.79
N ILE A 104 -10.20 6.09 -8.30
CA ILE A 104 -11.29 5.11 -8.32
C ILE A 104 -11.93 5.14 -9.70
N ASN A 105 -12.14 3.99 -10.33
CA ASN A 105 -12.79 3.95 -11.63
C ASN A 105 -14.17 4.63 -11.57
N VAL A 106 -14.46 5.48 -12.56
CA VAL A 106 -15.67 6.31 -12.56
C VAL A 106 -16.97 5.48 -12.58
N VAL A 107 -16.97 4.30 -13.21
CA VAL A 107 -18.13 3.40 -13.23
C VAL A 107 -18.42 2.89 -11.81
N ASN A 108 -17.39 2.51 -11.05
CA ASN A 108 -17.55 2.12 -9.66
C ASN A 108 -18.10 3.25 -8.77
N VAL A 109 -17.70 4.50 -9.06
CA VAL A 109 -18.19 5.67 -8.32
C VAL A 109 -19.68 5.88 -8.58
N TYR A 110 -20.08 5.94 -9.84
CA TYR A 110 -21.45 6.29 -10.24
C TYR A 110 -22.44 5.12 -10.24
N ASN A 111 -21.98 3.87 -10.13
CA ASN A 111 -22.87 2.73 -9.98
C ASN A 111 -23.55 2.72 -8.60
N GLU A 112 -24.87 2.85 -8.56
CA GLU A 112 -25.64 2.86 -7.31
C GLU A 112 -26.20 1.49 -6.91
N THR A 113 -26.21 0.51 -7.82
CA THR A 113 -26.88 -0.78 -7.63
C THR A 113 -25.97 -1.81 -6.98
N GLN A 114 -24.85 -2.13 -7.62
CA GLN A 114 -24.02 -3.29 -7.29
C GLN A 114 -22.73 -2.93 -6.54
N ILE A 115 -22.13 -1.78 -6.84
CA ILE A 115 -20.82 -1.38 -6.28
C ILE A 115 -20.99 -0.42 -5.10
N LYS A 116 -20.51 -0.85 -3.93
CA LYS A 116 -20.54 -0.11 -2.66
C LYS A 116 -19.12 0.15 -2.19
N LEU A 117 -18.66 1.39 -2.28
CA LEU A 117 -17.30 1.80 -1.95
C LEU A 117 -17.19 2.16 -0.46
N LEU A 118 -16.34 1.42 0.26
CA LEU A 118 -15.95 1.67 1.65
C LEU A 118 -14.72 2.59 1.68
N VAL A 119 -14.94 3.86 1.34
CA VAL A 119 -13.89 4.89 1.27
C VAL A 119 -14.28 6.05 2.17
N LYS A 120 -13.30 6.67 2.85
CA LYS A 120 -13.55 7.87 3.65
C LYS A 120 -13.90 9.05 2.75
N GLN A 121 -14.93 9.79 3.14
CA GLN A 121 -15.40 10.97 2.41
C GLN A 121 -14.38 12.12 2.40
N ASP A 122 -13.43 12.13 3.34
CA ASP A 122 -12.37 13.15 3.43
C ASP A 122 -11.16 12.87 2.52
N ASP A 123 -11.12 11.73 1.81
CA ASP A 123 -10.11 11.52 0.78
C ASP A 123 -10.39 12.52 -0.37
N ASP A 124 -9.36 13.26 -0.81
CA ASP A 124 -9.47 14.17 -1.96
C ASP A 124 -9.44 13.35 -3.24
N LEU A 125 -10.63 13.07 -3.81
CA LEU A 125 -10.79 12.10 -4.91
C LEU A 125 -10.83 12.73 -6.29
N ASP A 126 -11.01 14.05 -6.42
CA ASP A 126 -11.03 14.79 -7.71
C ASP A 126 -11.89 14.09 -8.81
N VAL A 127 -13.04 13.49 -8.45
CA VAL A 127 -13.87 12.70 -9.38
C VAL A 127 -14.53 13.61 -10.44
N PRO A 128 -14.42 13.29 -11.75
CA PRO A 128 -15.10 14.03 -12.82
C PRO A 128 -16.62 14.04 -12.67
N ALA A 129 -17.29 15.11 -13.08
CA ALA A 129 -18.75 15.23 -13.04
C ALA A 129 -19.44 14.26 -14.00
N TYR A 130 -20.59 13.70 -13.60
CA TYR A 130 -21.33 12.69 -14.36
C TYR A 130 -21.59 13.09 -15.81
N ASP A 131 -22.12 14.30 -16.04
CA ASP A 131 -22.51 14.82 -17.36
C ASP A 131 -21.33 14.97 -18.35
N ASP A 132 -20.11 15.03 -17.84
CA ASP A 132 -18.90 15.14 -18.65
C ASP A 132 -18.39 13.78 -19.16
N ILE A 133 -18.82 12.68 -18.52
CA ILE A 133 -18.30 11.33 -18.77
C ILE A 133 -19.38 10.30 -19.12
N PHE A 134 -20.63 10.53 -18.77
CA PHE A 134 -21.79 9.70 -19.12
C PHE A 134 -22.82 10.53 -19.89
N ARG A 135 -23.57 9.84 -20.76
CA ARG A 135 -24.61 10.43 -21.59
C ARG A 135 -25.77 9.44 -21.68
N ASP A 136 -27.00 9.95 -21.69
CA ASP A 136 -28.19 9.13 -21.77
C ASP A 136 -28.28 8.40 -23.12
N GLU A 137 -28.60 7.10 -23.08
CA GLU A 137 -28.69 6.23 -24.26
C GLU A 137 -29.77 6.68 -25.27
N GLU A 138 -30.76 7.46 -24.82
CA GLU A 138 -31.82 8.04 -25.68
C GLU A 138 -31.24 8.96 -26.78
N ASP A 139 -30.04 9.52 -26.58
CA ASP A 139 -29.34 10.34 -27.58
C ASP A 139 -28.61 9.51 -28.67
N GLU A 140 -28.50 8.19 -28.51
CA GLU A 140 -27.74 7.32 -29.43
C GLU A 140 -28.61 6.66 -30.51
N GLU A 141 -29.90 6.43 -30.25
CA GLU A 141 -30.80 5.71 -31.17
C GLU A 141 -31.33 6.58 -32.33
N GLU A 142 -31.25 7.92 -32.26
CA GLU A 142 -31.80 8.80 -33.29
C GLU A 142 -30.95 8.89 -34.59
N ASP A 143 -29.72 8.38 -34.63
CA ASP A 143 -28.80 8.58 -35.78
C ASP A 143 -28.87 7.45 -36.84
N SER A 144 -29.76 6.45 -36.68
CA SER A 144 -29.96 5.34 -37.65
C SER A 144 -31.09 5.59 -38.67
N GLY A 145 -31.45 6.84 -38.91
CA GLY A 145 -32.51 7.23 -39.86
C GLY A 145 -32.14 6.97 -41.32
N ASN A 146 -32.59 5.84 -41.84
CA ASN A 146 -32.49 5.35 -43.22
C ASN A 146 -32.75 6.45 -44.28
N GLU A 147 -31.79 6.70 -45.18
CA GLU A 147 -31.96 7.60 -46.34
C GLU A 147 -32.86 6.94 -47.40
N SER A 148 -34.18 7.13 -47.29
CA SER A 148 -35.11 6.78 -48.37
C SER A 148 -35.20 7.93 -49.37
N ASP A 149 -34.47 7.79 -50.47
CA ASP A 149 -34.46 8.70 -51.62
C ASP A 149 -35.84 8.74 -52.31
N GLY A 150 -36.58 9.84 -52.10
CA GLY A 150 -37.93 10.07 -52.63
C GLY A 150 -38.11 11.52 -53.02
N SER A 151 -38.10 11.79 -54.33
CA SER A 151 -38.18 13.12 -54.93
C SER A 151 -39.58 13.77 -54.81
N GLU A 152 -39.66 15.05 -54.37
CA GLU A 152 -40.67 16.12 -54.60
C GLU A 152 -41.02 16.96 -53.32
N PRO A 153 -41.62 18.18 -53.39
CA PRO A 153 -41.32 19.42 -54.12
C PRO A 153 -40.79 20.55 -53.18
N SER A 154 -40.49 21.74 -53.72
CA SER A 154 -39.51 22.74 -53.23
C SER A 154 -39.72 23.45 -51.87
N GLU A 155 -40.87 23.34 -51.19
CA GLU A 155 -41.05 23.93 -49.84
C GLU A 155 -40.53 23.01 -48.71
N LYS A 156 -40.49 21.69 -48.93
CA LYS A 156 -39.91 20.74 -47.98
C LYS A 156 -38.38 20.77 -47.94
N ARG A 157 -37.72 21.36 -48.95
CA ARG A 157 -36.25 21.50 -48.98
C ARG A 157 -35.70 22.36 -47.85
N ARG A 158 -36.40 23.44 -47.45
CA ARG A 158 -35.95 24.29 -46.32
C ARG A 158 -36.01 23.56 -44.98
N ARG A 159 -37.06 22.75 -44.77
CA ARG A 159 -37.21 21.93 -43.56
C ARG A 159 -36.18 20.79 -43.51
N PHE A 160 -35.90 20.18 -44.66
CA PHE A 160 -34.85 19.17 -44.79
C PHE A 160 -33.44 19.75 -44.59
N GLU A 161 -33.18 20.97 -45.07
CA GLU A 161 -31.93 21.69 -44.79
C GLU A 161 -31.78 22.04 -43.30
N GLU A 162 -32.85 22.48 -42.63
CA GLU A 162 -32.87 22.71 -41.18
C GLU A 162 -32.61 21.41 -40.38
N ASP A 163 -33.27 20.31 -40.74
CA ASP A 163 -33.06 18.99 -40.11
C ASP A 163 -31.63 18.47 -40.31
N VAL A 164 -31.03 18.68 -41.49
CA VAL A 164 -29.64 18.31 -41.77
C VAL A 164 -28.66 19.20 -40.99
N ILE A 165 -28.94 20.50 -40.86
CA ILE A 165 -28.13 21.41 -40.03
C ILE A 165 -28.23 21.01 -38.55
N GLU A 166 -29.42 20.65 -38.06
CA GLU A 166 -29.61 20.23 -36.68
C GLU A 166 -28.87 18.91 -36.39
N ARG A 167 -28.99 17.90 -37.27
CA ARG A 167 -28.24 16.63 -37.16
C ARG A 167 -26.73 16.86 -37.19
N THR A 168 -26.23 17.70 -38.09
CA THR A 168 -24.79 18.01 -38.16
C THR A 168 -24.30 18.79 -36.93
N MET A 169 -25.13 19.68 -36.37
CA MET A 169 -24.83 20.37 -35.12
C MET A 169 -24.78 19.41 -33.93
N ARG A 170 -25.72 18.47 -33.82
CA ARG A 170 -25.71 17.41 -32.79
C ARG A 170 -24.50 16.49 -32.93
N ARG A 171 -24.16 16.05 -34.15
CA ARG A 171 -22.94 15.26 -34.42
C ARG A 171 -21.67 16.02 -34.05
N ARG A 172 -21.61 17.32 -34.32
CA ARG A 172 -20.49 18.18 -33.90
C ARG A 172 -20.40 18.26 -32.38
N GLN A 173 -21.51 18.49 -31.68
CA GLN A 173 -21.56 18.51 -30.22
C GLN A 173 -21.14 17.17 -29.62
N LYS A 174 -21.58 16.03 -30.19
CA LYS A 174 -21.16 14.68 -29.79
C LYS A 174 -19.64 14.52 -29.91
N ARG A 175 -19.04 14.89 -31.04
CA ARG A 175 -17.58 14.83 -31.24
C ARG A 175 -16.81 15.74 -30.28
N GLU A 176 -17.31 16.94 -30.03
CA GLU A 176 -16.70 17.87 -29.07
C GLU A 176 -16.79 17.34 -27.63
N TRP A 177 -17.91 16.70 -27.27
CA TRP A 177 -18.08 16.04 -25.98
C TRP A 177 -17.16 14.82 -25.85
N GLU A 178 -17.10 13.92 -26.84
CA GLU A 178 -16.20 12.75 -26.84
C GLU A 178 -14.71 13.16 -26.77
N ALA A 179 -14.35 14.30 -27.38
CA ALA A 179 -13.00 14.85 -27.25
C ALA A 179 -12.73 15.33 -25.82
N ARG A 180 -13.64 16.12 -25.22
CA ARG A 180 -13.52 16.58 -23.82
C ARG A 180 -13.51 15.42 -22.83
N ARG A 181 -14.40 14.45 -22.98
CA ARG A 181 -14.46 13.24 -22.14
C ARG A 181 -13.13 12.51 -22.12
N ARG A 182 -12.48 12.34 -23.28
CA ARG A 182 -11.16 11.68 -23.35
C ARG A 182 -10.07 12.46 -22.64
N GLU A 183 -10.09 13.79 -22.71
CA GLU A 183 -9.14 14.65 -21.99
C GLU A 183 -9.36 14.56 -20.47
N ILE A 184 -10.61 14.67 -20.02
CA ILE A 184 -10.98 14.56 -18.60
C ILE A 184 -10.58 13.19 -18.02
N LEU A 185 -10.92 12.10 -18.71
CA LEU A 185 -10.56 10.76 -18.24
C LEU A 185 -9.04 10.54 -18.27
N PHE A 186 -8.35 11.07 -19.28
CA PHE A 186 -6.89 11.01 -19.33
C PHE A 186 -6.26 11.71 -18.12
N ASP A 187 -6.68 12.94 -17.81
CA ASP A 187 -6.15 13.71 -16.67
C ASP A 187 -6.48 13.03 -15.33
N TYR A 188 -7.67 12.44 -15.21
CA TYR A 188 -8.10 11.72 -14.01
C TYR A 188 -7.29 10.43 -13.78
N GLU A 189 -7.06 9.64 -14.83
CA GLU A 189 -6.38 8.34 -14.79
C GLU A 189 -4.84 8.44 -14.91
N GLN A 190 -4.31 9.64 -15.13
CA GLN A 190 -2.89 9.87 -15.41
C GLN A 190 -1.96 9.38 -14.29
N TYR A 191 -2.37 9.51 -13.03
CA TYR A 191 -1.52 9.31 -11.87
C TYR A 191 -2.13 8.36 -10.85
N GLU A 192 -1.43 7.26 -10.57
CA GLU A 192 -1.79 6.32 -9.52
C GLU A 192 -1.25 6.75 -8.15
N TYR A 193 -2.10 6.65 -7.13
CA TYR A 193 -1.74 6.92 -5.75
C TYR A 193 -2.55 6.05 -4.78
N HIS A 194 -2.33 6.25 -3.48
CA HIS A 194 -3.11 5.57 -2.45
C HIS A 194 -3.80 6.57 -1.52
N GLY A 195 -5.06 6.29 -1.23
CA GLY A 195 -5.87 6.98 -0.23
C GLY A 195 -5.62 6.46 1.18
N THR A 196 -6.61 6.60 2.06
CA THR A 196 -6.53 6.14 3.45
C THR A 196 -6.38 4.61 3.56
N SER A 197 -5.60 4.14 4.52
CA SER A 197 -5.39 2.72 4.82
C SER A 197 -6.71 1.98 5.03
N SER A 198 -6.86 0.83 4.38
CA SER A 198 -8.04 -0.04 4.51
C SER A 198 -8.19 -0.58 5.92
N ALA A 199 -7.09 -0.83 6.62
CA ALA A 199 -7.12 -1.24 8.01
C ALA A 199 -7.67 -0.13 8.93
N MET A 200 -7.40 1.14 8.64
CA MET A 200 -8.02 2.26 9.36
C MET A 200 -9.53 2.35 9.11
N VAL A 201 -9.97 2.15 7.86
CA VAL A 201 -11.41 2.13 7.52
C VAL A 201 -12.14 1.02 8.28
N MET A 202 -11.58 -0.19 8.30
CA MET A 202 -12.15 -1.32 9.03
C MET A 202 -12.12 -1.12 10.55
N PHE A 203 -11.10 -0.44 11.08
CA PHE A 203 -11.07 -0.08 12.50
C PHE A 203 -12.14 0.95 12.87
N ASP A 204 -12.38 1.94 12.02
CA ASP A 204 -13.45 2.91 12.24
C ASP A 204 -14.83 2.23 12.25
N LEU A 205 -15.05 1.24 11.38
CA LEU A 205 -16.24 0.40 11.43
C LEU A 205 -16.37 -0.32 12.78
N ALA A 206 -15.30 -0.97 13.25
CA ALA A 206 -15.30 -1.62 14.56
C ALA A 206 -15.61 -0.63 15.71
N TRP A 207 -15.10 0.61 15.61
CA TRP A 207 -15.37 1.67 16.56
C TRP A 207 -16.83 2.15 16.53
N ILE A 208 -17.41 2.36 15.34
CA ILE A 208 -18.84 2.70 15.16
C ILE A 208 -19.74 1.60 15.78
N MET A 209 -19.31 0.35 15.70
CA MET A 209 -19.99 -0.80 16.29
C MET A 209 -19.71 -1.00 17.78
N SER A 210 -18.83 -0.19 18.40
CA SER A 210 -18.37 -0.35 19.78
C SER A 210 -17.74 -1.72 20.07
N LYS A 211 -17.06 -2.30 19.07
CA LYS A 211 -16.33 -3.58 19.13
C LYS A 211 -14.83 -3.41 18.88
N ASP A 212 -14.31 -2.20 19.08
CA ASP A 212 -12.92 -1.83 18.87
C ASP A 212 -11.99 -2.39 19.97
N LEU A 213 -11.38 -3.54 19.66
CA LEU A 213 -10.38 -4.18 20.51
C LEU A 213 -9.00 -3.50 20.36
N ASN A 214 -8.14 -3.64 21.38
CA ASN A 214 -6.76 -3.13 21.31
C ASN A 214 -6.00 -3.75 20.13
N ASP A 215 -6.20 -5.05 19.88
CA ASP A 215 -5.62 -5.77 18.73
C ASP A 215 -6.00 -5.13 17.39
N MET A 216 -7.26 -4.72 17.22
CA MET A 216 -7.74 -4.06 15.99
C MET A 216 -7.10 -2.69 15.79
N LEU A 217 -6.93 -1.92 16.86
CA LEU A 217 -6.21 -0.64 16.81
C LEU A 217 -4.76 -0.85 16.40
N TRP A 218 -4.12 -1.90 16.92
CA TRP A 218 -2.76 -2.24 16.53
C TRP A 218 -2.65 -2.66 15.06
N TRP A 219 -3.59 -3.46 14.55
CA TRP A 219 -3.62 -3.81 13.13
C TRP A 219 -3.85 -2.58 12.25
N ALA A 220 -4.68 -1.63 12.64
CA ALA A 220 -4.84 -0.35 11.92
C ALA A 220 -3.53 0.46 11.85
N ILE A 221 -2.80 0.51 12.97
CA ILE A 221 -1.47 1.13 13.04
C ILE A 221 -0.48 0.45 12.07
N VAL A 222 -0.46 -0.89 12.05
CA VAL A 222 0.42 -1.67 11.17
C VAL A 222 0.05 -1.43 9.70
N GLY A 223 -1.24 -1.40 9.34
CA GLY A 223 -1.69 -1.11 7.98
C GLY A 223 -1.31 0.30 7.49
N LEU A 224 -1.45 1.33 8.32
CA LEU A 224 -0.96 2.67 8.00
C LEU A 224 0.58 2.68 7.83
N THR A 225 1.28 1.97 8.71
CA THR A 225 2.75 1.90 8.66
C THR A 225 3.24 1.19 7.41
N ASP A 226 2.49 0.20 6.89
CA ASP A 226 2.79 -0.43 5.60
C ASP A 226 2.80 0.57 4.45
N GLN A 227 1.75 1.40 4.35
CA GLN A 227 1.67 2.44 3.32
C GLN A 227 2.86 3.41 3.40
N TRP A 228 3.33 3.74 4.61
CA TRP A 228 4.50 4.61 4.80
C TRP A 228 5.83 3.92 4.46
N VAL A 229 6.06 2.68 4.93
CA VAL A 229 7.29 1.91 4.65
C VAL A 229 7.45 1.69 3.14
N GLN A 230 6.33 1.48 2.44
CA GLN A 230 6.30 1.30 1.00
C GLN A 230 6.20 2.62 0.23
N ASP A 231 6.33 3.80 0.83
CA ASP A 231 6.20 5.12 0.15
C ASP A 231 4.91 5.25 -0.72
N LYS A 232 3.80 4.59 -0.32
CA LYS A 232 2.50 4.65 -1.01
C LYS A 232 1.81 6.00 -0.77
N ILE A 233 1.94 6.54 0.43
CA ILE A 233 1.36 7.82 0.88
C ILE A 233 2.45 8.85 1.14
N THR A 234 2.07 10.13 1.17
CA THR A 234 2.97 11.23 1.48
C THR A 234 3.30 11.27 2.98
N GLN A 235 4.42 11.90 3.35
CA GLN A 235 4.77 12.11 4.75
C GLN A 235 3.72 12.94 5.49
N MET A 236 3.14 13.95 4.82
CA MET A 236 2.06 14.76 5.40
C MET A 236 0.82 13.93 5.70
N LYS A 237 0.38 13.07 4.76
CA LYS A 237 -0.73 12.15 5.00
C LYS A 237 -0.46 11.20 6.16
N TYR A 238 0.73 10.60 6.20
CA TYR A 238 1.14 9.72 7.30
C TYR A 238 1.09 10.40 8.67
N VAL A 239 1.59 11.64 8.79
CA VAL A 239 1.57 12.41 10.05
C VAL A 239 0.13 12.76 10.46
N THR A 240 -0.73 13.14 9.51
CA THR A 240 -2.15 13.41 9.76
C THR A 240 -2.85 12.15 10.30
N ASP A 241 -2.65 11.02 9.63
CA ASP A 241 -3.29 9.75 9.99
C ASP A 241 -2.75 9.20 11.32
N ILE A 242 -1.46 9.40 11.62
CA ILE A 242 -0.89 9.15 12.96
C ILE A 242 -1.61 9.95 14.03
N GLY A 243 -1.88 11.24 13.78
CA GLY A 243 -2.57 12.10 14.73
C GLY A 243 -3.97 11.59 15.05
N ILE A 244 -4.66 11.00 14.08
CA ILE A 244 -5.97 10.34 14.27
C ILE A 244 -5.80 9.09 15.15
N LEU A 245 -4.89 8.18 14.81
CA LEU A 245 -4.65 6.96 15.58
C LEU A 245 -4.17 7.25 17.01
N GLN A 246 -3.41 8.31 17.23
CA GLN A 246 -2.96 8.73 18.56
C GLN A 246 -4.14 9.09 19.48
N ARG A 247 -5.23 9.67 18.94
CA ARG A 247 -6.46 9.91 19.69
C ARG A 247 -7.11 8.61 20.14
N HIS A 248 -7.15 7.61 19.26
CA HIS A 248 -7.67 6.27 19.59
C HIS A 248 -6.81 5.54 20.62
N VAL A 249 -5.48 5.61 20.51
CA VAL A 249 -4.56 5.05 21.51
C VAL A 249 -4.79 5.69 22.88
N SER A 250 -4.92 7.02 22.93
CA SER A 250 -5.22 7.74 24.17
C SER A 250 -6.56 7.32 24.76
N ARG A 251 -7.61 7.17 23.93
CA ARG A 251 -8.93 6.68 24.33
C ARG A 251 -8.88 5.25 24.89
N HIS A 252 -8.18 4.34 24.23
CA HIS A 252 -8.05 2.95 24.68
C HIS A 252 -7.24 2.84 25.97
N ASN A 253 -6.19 3.65 26.12
CA ASN A 253 -5.39 3.65 27.34
C ASN A 253 -6.19 4.17 28.54
N HIS A 254 -7.01 5.21 28.36
CA HIS A 254 -7.90 5.69 29.42
C HIS A 254 -8.95 4.63 29.84
N ARG A 255 -9.53 3.89 28.87
CA ARG A 255 -10.43 2.76 29.15
C ARG A 255 -9.77 1.64 29.97
N ASN A 256 -8.44 1.52 29.91
CA ASN A 256 -7.70 0.49 30.66
C ASN A 256 -7.24 0.97 32.05
N GLU A 257 -7.39 2.25 32.39
CA GLU A 257 -7.05 2.82 33.70
C GLU A 257 -8.14 2.60 34.76
N ASP A 258 -9.33 2.12 34.37
CA ASP A 258 -10.35 1.64 35.30
C ASP A 258 -9.78 0.50 36.18
N GLU A 259 -9.93 0.65 37.50
CA GLU A 259 -9.01 0.25 38.59
C GLU A 259 -8.56 -1.23 38.68
N GLU A 260 -9.07 -2.16 37.87
CA GLU A 260 -8.70 -3.58 37.91
C GLU A 260 -7.72 -4.03 36.81
N ASN A 261 -7.51 -3.27 35.73
CA ASN A 261 -6.76 -3.74 34.56
C ASN A 261 -5.30 -3.23 34.47
N SER A 262 -4.93 -2.23 35.28
CA SER A 262 -3.63 -1.56 35.22
C SER A 262 -2.45 -2.35 35.81
N LEU A 263 -2.73 -3.38 36.61
CA LEU A 263 -1.73 -4.22 37.29
C LEU A 263 -1.38 -5.55 36.60
N SER A 264 -2.04 -5.90 35.48
CA SER A 264 -1.73 -7.16 34.79
C SER A 264 -0.43 -7.04 33.99
N ILE A 265 0.58 -7.86 34.34
CA ILE A 265 1.87 -7.97 33.65
C ILE A 265 1.72 -8.45 32.19
N ASP A 266 0.55 -9.03 31.86
CA ASP A 266 0.23 -9.62 30.55
C ASP A 266 -0.64 -8.71 29.66
N CYS A 267 -0.94 -7.47 30.07
CA CYS A 267 -1.78 -6.59 29.27
C CYS A 267 -1.00 -5.99 28.07
N MET A 268 -1.57 -6.17 26.87
CA MET A 268 -1.10 -5.53 25.64
C MET A 268 -1.22 -4.01 25.78
N ARG A 269 -0.09 -3.30 25.63
CA ARG A 269 -0.06 -1.83 25.67
C ARG A 269 0.46 -1.26 24.36
N ILE A 270 -0.26 -0.28 23.83
CA ILE A 270 0.14 0.49 22.66
C ILE A 270 0.58 1.87 23.13
N ALA A 271 1.77 2.28 22.71
CA ALA A 271 2.33 3.58 23.06
C ALA A 271 2.74 4.33 21.80
N PHE A 272 2.37 5.61 21.73
CA PHE A 272 2.92 6.53 20.76
C PHE A 272 4.39 6.80 21.08
N GLU A 273 5.25 6.74 20.08
CA GLU A 273 6.69 6.87 20.21
C GLU A 273 7.22 7.81 19.13
N TYR A 274 8.05 8.78 19.54
CA TYR A 274 8.93 9.49 18.61
C TYR A 274 10.25 8.72 18.57
N ASP A 275 10.37 7.77 17.65
CA ASP A 275 11.42 6.76 17.63
C ASP A 275 12.42 6.96 16.47
N LEU A 276 13.39 6.07 16.33
CA LEU A 276 14.43 6.11 15.31
C LEU A 276 13.94 5.48 14.00
N ARG A 277 14.25 6.14 12.88
CA ARG A 277 14.04 5.63 11.52
C ARG A 277 15.10 4.59 11.17
N LEU A 278 15.18 3.50 11.92
CA LEU A 278 16.16 2.43 11.75
C LEU A 278 15.45 1.08 11.67
N ALA A 279 15.64 0.35 10.58
CA ALA A 279 14.96 -0.91 10.34
C ALA A 279 15.42 -1.99 11.33
N LEU A 280 14.47 -2.58 12.05
CA LEU A 280 14.66 -3.71 12.96
C LEU A 280 15.72 -3.49 14.05
N TYR A 281 16.03 -2.24 14.42
CA TYR A 281 17.17 -1.96 15.31
C TYR A 281 17.04 -2.65 16.68
N GLN A 282 15.81 -2.93 17.13
CA GLN A 282 15.54 -3.66 18.37
C GLN A 282 15.81 -5.18 18.27
N HIS A 283 15.93 -5.73 17.06
CA HIS A 283 15.98 -7.17 16.78
C HIS A 283 17.33 -7.70 16.24
N TRP A 284 18.31 -6.82 16.04
CA TRP A 284 19.69 -7.17 15.70
C TRP A 284 20.67 -6.14 16.27
N SER A 285 21.88 -6.03 15.72
CA SER A 285 22.85 -5.03 16.21
C SER A 285 22.56 -3.65 15.62
N LEU A 286 22.96 -2.61 16.36
CA LEU A 286 22.83 -1.22 15.88
C LEU A 286 23.59 -1.02 14.57
N TYR A 287 24.78 -1.64 14.45
CA TYR A 287 25.56 -1.62 13.21
C TYR A 287 24.80 -2.17 12.01
N GLU A 288 24.20 -3.35 12.16
CA GLU A 288 23.43 -3.97 11.07
C GLU A 288 22.23 -3.12 10.70
N SER A 289 21.54 -2.53 11.67
CA SER A 289 20.40 -1.65 11.40
C SER A 289 20.81 -0.39 10.63
N LEU A 290 21.90 0.27 11.02
CA LEU A 290 22.45 1.44 10.31
C LEU A 290 22.88 1.11 8.88
N CYS A 291 23.45 -0.08 8.66
CA CYS A 291 23.87 -0.53 7.34
C CYS A 291 22.70 -0.88 6.42
N ASN A 292 21.61 -1.40 6.98
CA ASN A 292 20.51 -1.97 6.20
C ASN A 292 19.29 -1.03 6.03
N THR A 293 19.27 0.09 6.75
CA THR A 293 18.23 1.11 6.59
C THR A 293 18.48 1.98 5.34
N SER A 294 17.45 2.16 4.51
CA SER A 294 17.56 2.93 3.25
C SER A 294 18.12 4.33 3.45
N TYR A 295 17.57 5.09 4.41
CA TYR A 295 17.94 6.47 4.67
C TYR A 295 19.42 6.62 5.05
N THR A 296 19.88 5.90 6.07
CA THR A 296 21.28 5.97 6.52
C THR A 296 22.25 5.40 5.49
N SER A 297 21.87 4.32 4.81
CA SER A 297 22.69 3.74 3.75
C SER A 297 22.93 4.72 2.59
N ALA A 298 21.86 5.40 2.15
CA ALA A 298 21.93 6.41 1.10
C ALA A 298 22.71 7.66 1.52
N CYS A 299 22.42 8.23 2.69
CA CYS A 299 23.07 9.45 3.20
C CYS A 299 24.58 9.26 3.45
N LEU A 300 24.97 8.10 3.97
CA LEU A 300 26.37 7.77 4.26
C LEU A 300 27.09 7.09 3.10
N LYS A 301 26.38 6.68 2.03
CA LYS A 301 26.93 6.00 0.84
C LYS A 301 27.66 4.72 1.19
N LEU A 302 26.99 3.84 1.94
CA LEU A 302 27.59 2.66 2.57
C LEU A 302 28.07 1.57 1.58
N TRP A 303 27.70 1.67 0.31
CA TRP A 303 28.27 0.86 -0.77
C TRP A 303 29.74 1.17 -1.08
N SER A 304 30.30 2.26 -0.54
CA SER A 304 31.68 2.68 -0.76
C SER A 304 32.55 2.55 0.50
N VAL A 305 33.85 2.28 0.32
CA VAL A 305 34.82 2.24 1.43
C VAL A 305 34.88 3.57 2.18
N GLN A 306 34.72 4.69 1.47
CA GLN A 306 34.67 6.02 2.09
C GLN A 306 33.41 6.21 2.94
N GLY A 307 32.26 5.71 2.48
CA GLY A 307 31.03 5.72 3.26
C GLY A 307 31.12 4.86 4.52
N GLN A 308 31.76 3.69 4.42
CA GLN A 308 32.04 2.85 5.58
C GLN A 308 32.95 3.55 6.60
N LYS A 309 33.97 4.29 6.16
CA LYS A 309 34.78 5.13 7.07
C LYS A 309 33.94 6.23 7.73
N ARG A 310 33.07 6.90 6.98
CA ARG A 310 32.17 7.93 7.50
C ARG A 310 31.18 7.37 8.53
N LEU A 311 30.72 6.13 8.36
CA LEU A 311 29.92 5.43 9.36
C LEU A 311 30.72 5.17 10.65
N GLN A 312 32.00 4.80 10.55
CA GLN A 312 32.85 4.64 11.73
C GLN A 312 33.09 5.99 12.44
N GLU A 313 33.28 7.07 11.69
CA GLU A 313 33.37 8.43 12.24
C GLU A 313 32.07 8.85 12.93
N PHE A 314 30.92 8.53 12.36
CA PHE A 314 29.60 8.76 12.97
C PHE A 314 29.45 8.00 14.30
N LEU A 315 29.81 6.70 14.32
CA LEU A 315 29.79 5.90 15.54
C LEU A 315 30.79 6.39 16.60
N ALA A 316 31.93 6.93 16.17
CA ALA A 316 32.93 7.52 17.06
C ALA A 316 32.45 8.85 17.66
N ASP A 317 31.76 9.70 16.89
CA ASP A 317 31.15 10.94 17.39
C ASP A 317 30.06 10.66 18.44
N MET A 318 29.29 9.58 18.26
CA MET A 318 28.32 9.12 19.27
C MET A 318 28.97 8.63 20.57
N GLY A 319 30.27 8.31 20.56
CA GLY A 319 30.98 7.80 21.74
C GLY A 319 30.59 6.38 22.16
N LEU A 320 29.91 5.61 21.30
CA LEU A 320 29.48 4.25 21.64
C LEU A 320 30.64 3.23 21.54
N PRO A 321 30.84 2.37 22.56
CA PRO A 321 31.82 1.30 22.45
C PRO A 321 31.52 0.34 21.29
N LEU A 322 32.54 -0.02 20.51
CA LEU A 322 32.38 -0.94 19.36
C LEU A 322 31.72 -2.27 19.72
N LYS A 323 31.96 -2.78 20.94
CA LYS A 323 31.30 -4.00 21.45
C LYS A 323 29.78 -3.81 21.57
N GLN A 324 29.34 -2.67 22.08
CA GLN A 324 27.92 -2.32 22.25
C GLN A 324 27.23 -2.15 20.89
N VAL A 325 27.92 -1.55 19.91
CA VAL A 325 27.39 -1.33 18.56
C VAL A 325 27.23 -2.63 17.76
N LYS A 326 28.12 -3.61 17.97
CA LYS A 326 28.13 -4.89 17.24
C LYS A 326 27.32 -6.01 17.90
N GLN A 327 27.07 -5.94 19.20
CA GLN A 327 26.20 -6.91 19.87
C GLN A 327 24.71 -6.64 19.56
N LYS A 328 23.85 -7.61 19.86
CA LYS A 328 22.40 -7.43 19.70
C LYS A 328 21.91 -6.29 20.59
N PHE A 329 21.01 -5.45 20.07
CA PHE A 329 20.44 -4.33 20.81
C PHE A 329 19.85 -4.77 22.15
N ASN A 330 19.13 -5.90 22.19
CA ASN A 330 18.58 -6.43 23.44
C ASN A 330 19.64 -6.73 24.52
N SER A 331 20.89 -6.98 24.14
CA SER A 331 22.03 -7.19 25.04
C SER A 331 22.80 -5.91 25.38
N MET A 332 22.43 -4.76 24.80
CA MET A 332 23.04 -3.46 25.10
C MET A 332 22.71 -2.99 26.51
N ASP A 333 23.66 -2.27 27.12
CA ASP A 333 23.53 -1.71 28.46
C ASP A 333 22.32 -0.78 28.54
N ILE A 334 21.57 -0.85 29.65
CA ILE A 334 20.29 -0.14 29.81
C ILE A 334 20.47 1.38 29.68
N SER A 335 21.50 1.94 30.32
CA SER A 335 21.80 3.37 30.24
C SER A 335 22.11 3.85 28.82
N LEU A 336 22.72 3.01 27.99
CA LEU A 336 22.97 3.33 26.59
C LEU A 336 21.69 3.28 25.75
N LYS A 337 20.78 2.33 26.03
CA LYS A 337 19.48 2.24 25.35
C LYS A 337 18.60 3.45 25.63
N GLU A 338 18.55 3.89 26.88
CA GLU A 338 17.74 5.05 27.30
C GLU A 338 18.19 6.33 26.59
N ASN A 339 19.51 6.54 26.47
CA ASN A 339 20.07 7.73 25.84
C ASN A 339 20.25 7.59 24.31
N LEU A 340 20.03 6.40 23.73
CA LEU A 340 20.39 6.13 22.33
C LEU A 340 19.69 7.06 21.35
N ARG A 341 18.42 7.38 21.62
CA ARG A 341 17.60 8.24 20.75
C ARG A 341 18.20 9.65 20.63
N GLU A 342 18.56 10.24 21.77
CA GLU A 342 19.16 11.58 21.84
C GLU A 342 20.58 11.58 21.25
N MET A 343 21.42 10.60 21.61
CA MET A 343 22.78 10.47 21.08
C MET A 343 22.80 10.37 19.55
N ILE A 344 21.91 9.56 18.98
CA ILE A 344 21.80 9.41 17.53
C ILE A 344 21.35 10.72 16.87
N GLU A 345 20.37 11.41 17.45
CA GLU A 345 19.84 12.67 16.90
C GLU A 345 20.90 13.79 16.91
N GLU A 346 21.64 13.95 18.01
CA GLU A 346 22.72 14.92 18.12
C GLU A 346 23.83 14.68 17.07
N SER A 347 24.30 13.44 16.94
CA SER A 347 25.30 13.08 15.94
C SER A 347 24.73 13.17 14.52
N ALA A 348 23.47 12.82 14.29
CA ALA A 348 22.85 12.86 12.97
C ALA A 348 22.80 14.29 12.41
N ASN A 349 22.46 15.26 13.26
CA ASN A 349 22.45 16.68 12.91
C ASN A 349 23.82 17.17 12.41
N LYS A 350 24.92 16.75 13.06
CA LYS A 350 26.29 17.09 12.63
C LYS A 350 26.64 16.51 11.26
N PHE A 351 26.08 15.35 10.92
CA PHE A 351 26.33 14.65 9.66
C PHE A 351 25.34 15.02 8.54
N GLY A 352 24.42 15.95 8.81
CA GLY A 352 23.42 16.44 7.85
C GLY A 352 22.21 15.52 7.67
N MET A 353 21.96 14.60 8.61
CA MET A 353 20.81 13.71 8.62
C MET A 353 19.74 14.30 9.54
N LYS A 354 18.69 14.90 8.97
CA LYS A 354 17.65 15.62 9.73
C LYS A 354 16.46 14.74 10.11
N ASP A 355 16.14 13.73 9.30
CA ASP A 355 14.90 12.96 9.39
C ASP A 355 15.12 11.55 9.95
N LEU A 356 15.95 11.47 10.99
CA LEU A 356 16.27 10.19 11.64
C LEU A 356 15.30 9.85 12.78
N ARG A 357 14.47 10.81 13.20
CA ARG A 357 13.38 10.58 14.15
C ARG A 357 12.05 10.54 13.41
N VAL A 358 11.19 9.59 13.76
CA VAL A 358 9.89 9.36 13.13
C VAL A 358 8.81 9.20 14.19
N GLN A 359 7.63 9.72 13.89
CA GLN A 359 6.44 9.44 14.67
C GLN A 359 5.97 8.03 14.32
N THR A 360 5.76 7.19 15.32
CA THR A 360 5.31 5.82 15.16
C THR A 360 4.67 5.32 16.45
N PHE A 361 4.32 4.04 16.49
CA PHE A 361 3.80 3.38 17.67
C PHE A 361 4.63 2.14 17.98
N SER A 362 4.66 1.79 19.26
CA SER A 362 5.18 0.52 19.73
C SER A 362 4.10 -0.27 20.44
N ILE A 363 4.23 -1.58 20.38
CA ILE A 363 3.42 -2.52 21.14
C ILE A 363 4.29 -3.27 22.14
N HIS A 364 3.73 -3.53 23.32
CA HIS A 364 4.36 -4.36 24.34
C HIS A 364 3.43 -5.52 24.71
N PHE A 365 3.92 -6.75 24.54
CA PHE A 365 3.21 -8.01 24.87
C PHE A 365 3.66 -8.62 26.20
N GLY A 366 4.13 -7.80 27.14
CA GLY A 366 4.76 -8.26 28.37
C GLY A 366 6.21 -8.74 28.17
N PHE A 367 6.97 -8.75 29.26
CA PHE A 367 8.38 -9.17 29.30
C PHE A 367 9.31 -8.41 28.33
N LYS A 368 9.90 -9.13 27.35
CA LYS A 368 10.88 -8.59 26.39
C LYS A 368 10.29 -8.34 25.00
N ASN A 369 9.00 -8.61 24.84
CA ASN A 369 8.34 -8.59 23.54
C ASN A 369 7.82 -7.18 23.27
N LYS A 370 8.74 -6.27 22.93
CA LYS A 370 8.44 -4.94 22.39
C LYS A 370 8.69 -4.97 20.89
N PHE A 371 7.76 -4.45 20.11
CA PHE A 371 7.87 -4.33 18.66
C PHE A 371 7.44 -2.92 18.23
N LEU A 372 8.15 -2.34 17.26
CA LEU A 372 7.65 -1.17 16.55
C LEU A 372 6.69 -1.60 15.45
N ALA A 373 5.80 -0.70 15.04
CA ALA A 373 4.86 -0.98 13.95
C ALA A 373 5.60 -1.39 12.66
N SER A 374 6.73 -0.73 12.35
CA SER A 374 7.57 -1.06 11.19
C SER A 374 8.20 -2.45 11.29
N ASP A 375 8.51 -2.94 12.50
CA ASP A 375 9.11 -4.26 12.67
C ASP A 375 8.15 -5.36 12.25
N ILE A 376 6.86 -5.19 12.57
CA ILE A 376 5.81 -6.12 12.17
C ILE A 376 5.58 -6.03 10.66
N VAL A 377 5.53 -4.82 10.08
CA VAL A 377 5.42 -4.66 8.62
C VAL A 377 6.53 -5.43 7.90
N TYR A 378 7.79 -5.22 8.28
CA TYR A 378 8.91 -5.94 7.67
C TYR A 378 8.77 -7.46 7.83
N ALA A 379 8.41 -7.94 9.02
CA ALA A 379 8.25 -9.37 9.27
C ALA A 379 7.11 -10.00 8.45
N THR A 380 5.93 -9.36 8.43
CA THR A 380 4.74 -9.85 7.73
C THR A 380 4.93 -9.80 6.22
N THR A 381 5.53 -8.73 5.68
CA THR A 381 5.90 -8.65 4.25
C THR A 381 6.85 -9.77 3.86
N SER A 382 7.90 -10.04 4.64
CA SER A 382 8.86 -11.11 4.32
C SER A 382 8.26 -12.52 4.42
N LEU A 383 7.26 -12.76 5.27
CA LEU A 383 6.53 -14.03 5.33
C LEU A 383 5.70 -14.26 4.06
N MET A 384 4.97 -13.23 3.63
CA MET A 384 4.11 -13.28 2.46
C MET A 384 4.91 -13.42 1.14
N GLU A 385 6.02 -12.70 1.06
CA GLU A 385 6.92 -12.70 -0.09
C GLU A 385 7.91 -13.88 -0.09
N ASN A 386 7.83 -14.79 0.88
CA ASN A 386 8.75 -15.92 0.94
C ASN A 386 8.61 -16.82 -0.30
N ILE A 387 9.74 -17.36 -0.74
CA ILE A 387 9.89 -18.17 -1.96
C ILE A 387 10.39 -19.57 -1.62
N GLU A 388 10.86 -19.78 -0.38
CA GLU A 388 11.24 -21.10 0.09
C GLU A 388 9.98 -21.99 0.11
N LYS A 389 9.89 -22.87 -0.90
CA LYS A 389 8.73 -23.71 -1.21
C LYS A 389 8.46 -24.71 -0.09
N GLU A 390 7.62 -24.32 0.87
CA GLU A 390 7.01 -25.23 1.84
C GLU A 390 5.47 -25.34 1.65
N GLY A 391 4.95 -25.10 0.44
CA GLY A 391 3.52 -25.20 0.15
C GLY A 391 3.05 -24.34 -1.04
N PRO A 392 1.74 -24.34 -1.34
CA PRO A 392 1.11 -23.36 -2.23
C PRO A 392 1.31 -21.92 -1.74
N GLU A 393 1.25 -20.94 -2.65
CA GLU A 393 1.48 -19.52 -2.30
C GLU A 393 0.47 -18.97 -1.29
N THR A 394 -0.75 -19.52 -1.30
CA THR A 394 -1.79 -19.24 -0.30
C THR A 394 -1.34 -19.56 1.13
N ASP A 395 -0.43 -20.52 1.34
CA ASP A 395 0.11 -20.82 2.66
C ASP A 395 0.93 -19.66 3.23
N ASN A 396 1.65 -18.92 2.39
CA ASN A 396 2.45 -17.78 2.84
C ASN A 396 1.54 -16.63 3.29
N PHE A 397 0.43 -16.40 2.58
CA PHE A 397 -0.59 -15.43 2.98
C PHE A 397 -1.16 -15.79 4.36
N ILE A 398 -1.56 -17.05 4.58
CA ILE A 398 -2.11 -17.49 5.87
C ILE A 398 -1.05 -17.44 6.98
N LYS A 399 0.21 -17.83 6.70
CA LYS A 399 1.33 -17.70 7.66
C LYS A 399 1.53 -16.23 8.07
N ALA A 400 1.46 -15.30 7.12
CA ALA A 400 1.56 -13.87 7.37
C ALA A 400 0.36 -13.35 8.19
N LEU A 401 -0.86 -13.73 7.82
CA LEU A 401 -2.09 -13.39 8.54
C LEU A 401 -2.08 -13.90 10.00
N ASP A 402 -1.58 -15.12 10.21
CA ASP A 402 -1.44 -15.72 11.53
C ASP A 402 -0.40 -15.01 12.40
N SER A 403 0.67 -14.49 11.80
CA SER A 403 1.76 -13.79 12.50
C SER A 403 1.30 -12.49 13.18
N LEU A 404 0.21 -11.89 12.70
CA LEU A 404 -0.42 -10.70 13.30
C LEU A 404 -1.14 -11.01 14.61
N SER A 405 -1.35 -12.29 14.94
CA SER A 405 -2.04 -12.72 16.16
C SER A 405 -1.06 -12.88 17.32
N ARG A 406 -1.42 -12.37 18.50
CA ARG A 406 -0.61 -12.47 19.73
C ARG A 406 -0.25 -13.90 20.13
N SER A 407 -1.07 -14.88 19.74
CA SER A 407 -0.86 -16.29 20.03
C SER A 407 0.32 -16.90 19.27
N ASN A 408 0.77 -16.30 18.17
CA ASN A 408 1.71 -16.90 17.22
C ASN A 408 2.98 -16.06 17.03
N LEU A 409 3.62 -15.64 18.14
CA LEU A 409 4.86 -14.85 18.08
C LEU A 409 6.03 -15.60 17.41
N ASP A 410 6.01 -16.93 17.39
CA ASP A 410 7.03 -17.73 16.71
C ASP A 410 7.07 -17.46 15.20
N LYS A 411 5.90 -17.34 14.56
CA LYS A 411 5.78 -16.96 13.14
C LYS A 411 6.29 -15.55 12.91
N LEU A 412 5.97 -14.62 13.81
CA LEU A 412 6.48 -13.25 13.74
C LEU A 412 8.02 -13.21 13.84
N HIS A 413 8.61 -13.97 14.75
CA HIS A 413 10.06 -14.07 14.88
C HIS A 413 10.73 -14.70 13.66
N GLN A 414 10.12 -15.73 13.06
CA GLN A 414 10.56 -16.27 11.77
C GLN A 414 10.53 -15.19 10.68
N GLY A 415 9.45 -14.41 10.61
CA GLY A 415 9.32 -13.27 9.69
C GLY A 415 10.41 -12.23 9.89
N LEU A 416 10.76 -11.90 11.14
CA LEU A 416 11.86 -10.98 11.46
C LEU A 416 13.22 -11.48 10.95
N ASP A 417 13.49 -12.78 11.02
CA ASP A 417 14.75 -13.33 10.50
C ASP A 417 14.79 -13.35 8.96
N LEU A 418 13.65 -13.61 8.31
CA LEU A 418 13.50 -13.45 6.85
C LEU A 418 13.69 -11.98 6.43
N ALA A 419 13.13 -11.04 7.18
CA ALA A 419 13.27 -9.60 6.91
C ALA A 419 14.73 -9.14 7.00
N LYS A 420 15.50 -9.65 7.97
CA LYS A 420 16.95 -9.37 8.06
C LYS A 420 17.70 -9.91 6.83
N LYS A 421 17.33 -11.10 6.33
CA LYS A 421 17.90 -11.67 5.10
C LYS A 421 17.57 -10.81 3.88
N GLN A 422 16.31 -10.40 3.74
CA GLN A 422 15.83 -9.57 2.65
C GLN A 422 16.51 -8.19 2.64
N LEU A 423 16.60 -7.50 3.78
CA LEU A 423 17.24 -6.18 3.88
C LEU A 423 18.74 -6.23 3.53
N ARG A 424 19.44 -7.29 3.93
CA ARG A 424 20.86 -7.50 3.54
C ARG A 424 21.00 -7.75 2.04
N ALA A 425 20.15 -8.60 1.47
CA ALA A 425 20.14 -8.87 0.04
C ALA A 425 19.87 -7.57 -0.76
N ILE A 426 18.91 -6.75 -0.33
CA ILE A 426 18.63 -5.43 -0.94
C ILE A 426 19.89 -4.57 -0.95
N GLN A 427 20.56 -4.39 0.19
CA GLN A 427 21.77 -3.55 0.26
C GLN A 427 22.90 -4.08 -0.62
N GLN A 428 23.11 -5.39 -0.66
CA GLN A 428 24.13 -6.00 -1.51
C GLN A 428 23.83 -5.78 -2.99
N THR A 429 22.59 -5.97 -3.41
CA THR A 429 22.14 -5.73 -4.79
C THR A 429 22.26 -4.26 -5.16
N VAL A 430 21.81 -3.33 -4.30
CA VAL A 430 21.95 -1.88 -4.51
C VAL A 430 23.43 -1.49 -4.66
N ALA A 431 24.29 -1.98 -3.78
CA ALA A 431 25.72 -1.73 -3.86
C ALA A 431 26.31 -2.27 -5.17
N SER A 432 25.91 -3.47 -5.59
CA SER A 432 26.32 -4.07 -6.86
C SER A 432 25.90 -3.19 -8.04
N CYS A 433 24.62 -2.82 -8.14
CA CYS A 433 24.06 -2.00 -9.22
C CYS A 433 24.74 -0.64 -9.33
N ILE A 434 25.03 0.03 -8.20
CA ILE A 434 25.70 1.34 -8.20
C ILE A 434 27.18 1.20 -8.57
N CYS A 435 27.91 0.24 -7.99
CA CYS A 435 29.34 0.07 -8.21
C CYS A 435 29.68 -0.43 -9.62
N THR A 436 28.79 -1.21 -10.23
CA THR A 436 28.91 -1.70 -11.61
C THR A 436 28.26 -0.76 -12.64
N ASN A 437 27.70 0.37 -12.19
CA ASN A 437 27.07 1.39 -13.03
C ASN A 437 25.96 0.84 -13.94
N LEU A 438 25.11 -0.05 -13.41
CA LEU A 438 23.98 -0.65 -14.12
C LEU A 438 22.76 0.27 -14.22
N VAL A 439 22.73 1.36 -13.45
CA VAL A 439 21.65 2.35 -13.49
C VAL A 439 21.92 3.33 -14.62
N ILE A 440 21.20 3.20 -15.73
CA ILE A 440 21.43 3.95 -16.97
C ILE A 440 20.25 4.87 -17.24
N SER A 441 20.52 6.12 -17.60
CA SER A 441 19.50 7.05 -18.09
C SER A 441 19.14 6.74 -19.53
N GLN A 442 17.87 6.44 -19.79
CA GLN A 442 17.30 6.23 -21.13
C GLN A 442 16.77 7.53 -21.76
N GLY A 443 16.88 8.65 -21.05
CA GLY A 443 16.43 9.97 -21.50
C GLY A 443 15.34 10.50 -20.57
N PRO A 444 14.08 10.03 -20.68
CA PRO A 444 13.00 10.46 -19.79
C PRO A 444 12.96 9.69 -18.46
N PHE A 445 13.63 8.54 -18.34
CA PHE A 445 13.67 7.73 -17.12
C PHE A 445 15.03 7.02 -16.94
N LEU A 446 15.27 6.52 -15.73
CA LEU A 446 16.36 5.61 -15.40
C LEU A 446 15.90 4.17 -15.60
N TYR A 447 16.80 3.31 -16.04
CA TYR A 447 16.55 1.89 -16.24
C TYR A 447 17.61 1.06 -15.53
N CYS A 448 17.18 -0.03 -14.88
CA CYS A 448 18.05 -1.03 -14.30
C CYS A 448 17.40 -2.42 -14.45
N SER A 449 18.20 -3.45 -14.74
CA SER A 449 17.71 -4.82 -14.81
C SER A 449 18.59 -5.76 -14.02
N LEU A 450 17.96 -6.72 -13.35
CA LEU A 450 18.62 -7.86 -12.72
C LEU A 450 18.68 -9.02 -13.71
N MET A 451 19.80 -9.74 -13.72
CA MET A 451 19.97 -10.96 -14.52
C MET A 451 19.82 -12.18 -13.63
N GLU A 452 19.54 -13.34 -14.22
CA GLU A 452 19.42 -14.63 -13.50
C GLU A 452 20.68 -14.95 -12.66
N GLY A 453 21.86 -14.57 -13.14
CA GLY A 453 23.12 -14.75 -12.41
C GLY A 453 23.33 -13.80 -11.23
N THR A 454 22.39 -12.88 -10.95
CA THR A 454 22.50 -11.95 -9.82
C THR A 454 22.28 -12.71 -8.51
N PRO A 455 23.15 -12.55 -7.49
CA PRO A 455 22.93 -13.13 -6.18
C PRO A 455 21.56 -12.75 -5.62
N ASP A 456 20.89 -13.72 -5.00
CA ASP A 456 19.57 -13.55 -4.37
C ASP A 456 18.46 -13.01 -5.30
N VAL A 457 18.62 -13.07 -6.64
CA VAL A 457 17.63 -12.55 -7.60
C VAL A 457 16.23 -13.09 -7.37
N LYS A 458 16.12 -14.35 -6.92
CA LYS A 458 14.84 -14.98 -6.60
C LYS A 458 14.05 -14.16 -5.60
N LEU A 459 14.69 -13.59 -4.56
CA LEU A 459 14.02 -12.74 -3.56
C LEU A 459 13.34 -11.50 -4.16
N PHE A 460 13.69 -11.12 -5.39
CA PHE A 460 13.15 -9.96 -6.10
C PHE A 460 12.27 -10.36 -7.31
N SER A 461 11.86 -11.62 -7.39
CA SER A 461 10.96 -12.12 -8.45
C SER A 461 9.48 -11.85 -8.17
N LYS A 462 9.13 -11.22 -7.03
CA LYS A 462 7.78 -10.81 -6.67
C LYS A 462 7.62 -9.27 -6.70
N PRO A 463 6.41 -8.74 -6.99
CA PRO A 463 6.19 -7.31 -7.18
C PRO A 463 6.58 -6.44 -5.98
N VAL A 464 6.15 -6.80 -4.77
CA VAL A 464 6.39 -6.00 -3.56
C VAL A 464 7.88 -5.93 -3.25
N SER A 465 8.57 -7.07 -3.33
CA SER A 465 10.01 -7.15 -3.09
C SER A 465 10.83 -6.38 -4.13
N LEU A 466 10.46 -6.45 -5.42
CA LEU A 466 11.13 -5.69 -6.48
C LEU A 466 10.88 -4.18 -6.35
N CYS A 467 9.66 -3.79 -5.99
CA CYS A 467 9.30 -2.38 -5.74
C CYS A 467 10.07 -1.79 -4.55
N LEU A 468 10.26 -2.57 -3.48
CA LEU A 468 11.08 -2.14 -2.34
C LEU A 468 12.56 -1.97 -2.73
N LEU A 469 13.10 -2.91 -3.50
CA LEU A 469 14.47 -2.83 -4.03
C LEU A 469 14.65 -1.61 -4.94
N SER A 470 13.72 -1.35 -5.86
CA SER A 470 13.81 -0.22 -6.78
C SER A 470 13.81 1.12 -6.04
N LYS A 471 13.00 1.26 -4.99
CA LYS A 471 12.97 2.45 -4.11
C LYS A 471 14.29 2.64 -3.38
N TYR A 472 14.86 1.58 -2.80
CA TYR A 472 16.16 1.63 -2.13
C TYR A 472 17.29 1.99 -3.10
N LEU A 473 17.24 1.43 -4.32
CA LEU A 473 18.19 1.73 -5.38
C LEU A 473 18.09 3.19 -5.83
N LEU A 474 16.88 3.71 -6.06
CA LEU A 474 16.67 5.10 -6.49
C LEU A 474 17.15 6.08 -5.41
N LYS A 475 16.74 5.91 -4.16
CA LYS A 475 17.19 6.72 -3.01
C LYS A 475 18.72 6.77 -2.91
N SER A 476 19.37 5.61 -3.06
CA SER A 476 20.82 5.48 -3.03
C SER A 476 21.49 6.11 -4.26
N PHE A 477 20.93 5.93 -5.44
CA PHE A 477 21.45 6.47 -6.70
C PHE A 477 21.39 7.99 -6.76
N VAL A 478 20.28 8.60 -6.31
CA VAL A 478 20.11 10.07 -6.26
C VAL A 478 21.16 10.72 -5.34
N CYS A 479 21.54 10.03 -4.26
CA CYS A 479 22.62 10.45 -3.37
C CYS A 479 24.01 10.26 -4.01
N SER A 480 24.18 9.25 -4.87
CA SER A 480 25.46 8.92 -5.52
C SER A 480 25.76 9.84 -6.69
N THR A 481 24.76 10.15 -7.52
CA THR A 481 24.92 10.84 -8.79
C THR A 481 25.21 12.33 -8.64
N LYS A 482 26.11 12.83 -9.49
CA LYS A 482 26.40 14.27 -9.61
C LYS A 482 25.50 14.96 -10.64
N ASN A 483 24.83 14.19 -11.50
CA ASN A 483 23.99 14.75 -12.56
C ASN A 483 22.65 15.21 -11.98
N LYS A 484 22.40 16.53 -12.00
CA LYS A 484 21.17 17.13 -11.48
C LYS A 484 19.91 16.63 -12.19
N ARG A 485 19.97 16.37 -13.51
CA ARG A 485 18.84 15.85 -14.26
C ARG A 485 18.47 14.45 -13.80
N CYS A 486 19.45 13.56 -13.66
CA CYS A 486 19.23 12.18 -13.23
C CYS A 486 18.62 12.05 -11.83
N LYS A 487 18.71 13.10 -10.99
CA LYS A 487 18.07 13.11 -9.67
C LYS A 487 16.55 13.22 -9.73
N LEU A 488 16.01 13.74 -10.82
CA LEU A 488 14.59 14.02 -11.01
C LEU A 488 13.90 13.00 -11.93
N LEU A 489 14.61 11.95 -12.35
CA LEU A 489 14.07 10.95 -13.27
C LEU A 489 13.42 9.81 -12.47
N PRO A 490 12.30 9.25 -12.95
CA PRO A 490 11.74 8.02 -12.41
C PRO A 490 12.64 6.82 -12.73
N LEU A 491 12.40 5.68 -12.07
CA LEU A 491 13.14 4.44 -12.31
C LEU A 491 12.20 3.34 -12.80
N VAL A 492 12.58 2.69 -13.90
CA VAL A 492 12.02 1.41 -14.34
C VAL A 492 13.01 0.31 -13.98
N MET A 493 12.54 -0.70 -13.26
CA MET A 493 13.36 -1.83 -12.84
C MET A 493 12.77 -3.15 -13.33
N ALA A 494 13.61 -4.01 -13.91
CA ALA A 494 13.21 -5.33 -14.40
C ALA A 494 13.93 -6.46 -13.64
N ALA A 495 13.24 -7.56 -13.39
CA ALA A 495 13.83 -8.78 -12.86
C ALA A 495 13.21 -10.04 -13.52
N PRO A 496 13.91 -11.18 -13.54
CA PRO A 496 13.34 -12.43 -14.01
C PRO A 496 12.21 -12.90 -13.08
N MET A 497 11.06 -13.23 -13.65
CA MET A 497 9.92 -13.79 -12.92
C MET A 497 9.93 -15.31 -13.03
N ASP A 498 9.79 -15.84 -14.25
CA ASP A 498 9.90 -17.27 -14.55
C ASP A 498 10.90 -17.49 -15.68
N VAL A 499 12.00 -18.18 -15.35
CA VAL A 499 13.07 -18.50 -16.29
C VAL A 499 12.63 -19.53 -17.33
N GLU A 500 11.75 -20.47 -16.96
CA GLU A 500 11.29 -21.53 -17.86
C GLU A 500 10.36 -20.97 -18.94
N GLN A 501 9.52 -20.00 -18.58
CA GLN A 501 8.62 -19.31 -19.50
C GLN A 501 9.26 -18.09 -20.19
N GLY A 502 10.44 -17.67 -19.75
CA GLY A 502 11.12 -16.48 -20.27
C GLY A 502 10.39 -15.17 -19.93
N THR A 503 9.67 -15.12 -18.82
CA THR A 503 8.90 -13.95 -18.39
C THR A 503 9.71 -13.06 -17.44
N VAL A 504 9.51 -11.75 -17.56
CA VAL A 504 10.14 -10.73 -16.73
C VAL A 504 9.08 -9.91 -16.02
N ILE A 505 9.34 -9.57 -14.77
CA ILE A 505 8.55 -8.60 -14.02
C ILE A 505 9.20 -7.22 -14.15
N MET A 506 8.38 -6.20 -14.38
CA MET A 506 8.84 -4.81 -14.42
C MET A 506 8.04 -3.95 -13.43
N VAL A 507 8.74 -3.05 -12.76
CA VAL A 507 8.13 -2.04 -11.87
C VAL A 507 8.57 -0.66 -12.31
N GLY A 508 7.63 0.29 -12.33
CA GLY A 508 7.90 1.71 -12.48
C GLY A 508 7.70 2.41 -11.15
N ILE A 509 8.67 3.24 -10.75
CA ILE A 509 8.54 4.08 -9.55
C ILE A 509 8.78 5.56 -9.89
N PRO A 510 8.07 6.49 -9.22
CA PRO A 510 8.21 7.92 -9.49
C PRO A 510 9.59 8.44 -9.05
N PRO A 511 9.96 9.67 -9.46
CA PRO A 511 11.17 10.32 -8.98
C PRO A 511 11.19 10.46 -7.45
N GLU A 512 12.37 10.31 -6.85
CA GLU A 512 12.56 10.58 -5.42
C GLU A 512 12.64 12.11 -5.20
N THR A 513 11.66 12.68 -4.51
CA THR A 513 11.64 14.11 -4.16
C THR A 513 11.18 14.32 -2.71
N GLU A 514 11.71 15.37 -2.06
CA GLU A 514 11.30 15.77 -0.70
C GLU A 514 9.92 16.48 -0.71
N SER A 515 9.52 17.07 -1.84
CA SER A 515 8.24 17.75 -2.02
C SER A 515 7.20 16.74 -2.51
N SER A 516 6.18 16.53 -1.69
CA SER A 516 5.11 15.55 -1.83
C SER A 516 4.07 15.87 -2.91
N ASP A 517 4.46 16.47 -4.02
CA ASP A 517 3.54 16.69 -5.13
C ASP A 517 3.74 15.53 -6.11
N LYS A 518 2.88 14.52 -5.97
CA LYS A 518 2.71 13.46 -6.98
C LYS A 518 1.98 13.96 -8.25
N LYS A 519 1.84 15.28 -8.42
CA LYS A 519 1.26 15.94 -9.59
C LYS A 519 2.35 16.42 -10.53
#